data_AF-A0A553RDL7-F1
#
_entry.id   AF-A0A553RDL7-F1
#
_cell.length_a   1.000
_cell.length_b   1.000
_cell.length_c   1.000
_cell.angle_alpha   90.00
_cell.angle_beta   90.00
_cell.angle_gamma   90.00
#
_symmetry.space_group_name_H-M   'P 1'
#
loop_
_entity.id
_entity.type
_entity.pdbx_description
1 polymer ?
#
loop_
_entity_poly.entity_id
_entity_poly.type
_entity_poly.pdbx_seq_one_letter_code
_entity_poly.pdbx_strand_id
1 'polypeptide(L)'
;MTRSSRGFRSAKHCWGKSEGMTLYMCERIEVIKEMPGGVTVKDVNQQEFVRALAAFLKKSGKLKVPDWVDIVKLAKHKELAPCDENWFYIRAASTIRHLYLRGGVGVCSMIKIYGGRKRNGVCPSHFSVGSKNVARKVLQALEGLKMVEKDPNGGRRLTPQGTRDLDRIAGQVAAASKKS
;
A
#
# COMPACT_ATOMS: atom_id res chain seq x y z
N MET A 1 5.08 37.26 63.94
CA MET A 1 5.72 36.10 64.60
C MET A 1 6.57 35.37 63.54
N THR A 2 7.78 35.82 63.23
CA THR A 2 9.08 35.47 63.85
C THR A 2 9.40 33.96 63.89
N ARG A 3 10.24 33.55 62.93
CA ARG A 3 11.48 32.73 63.02
C ARG A 3 11.55 31.51 63.95
N SER A 4 12.26 30.48 63.43
CA SER A 4 13.16 29.57 64.17
C SER A 4 12.49 28.37 64.86
N SER A 5 13.05 27.16 64.99
CA SER A 5 14.07 26.33 64.35
C SER A 5 14.12 25.02 65.19
N ARG A 6 14.88 24.01 64.72
CA ARG A 6 15.29 22.75 65.42
C ARG A 6 14.26 21.62 65.37
N GLY A 7 14.60 20.35 65.15
CA GLY A 7 15.90 19.71 65.01
C GLY A 7 15.75 18.18 65.00
N PHE A 8 16.51 17.56 64.10
CA PHE A 8 16.89 16.15 63.92
C PHE A 8 16.98 15.26 65.19
N ARG A 9 16.41 14.03 65.14
CA ARG A 9 16.98 12.74 65.64
C ARG A 9 16.31 11.60 64.83
N SER A 10 16.93 11.05 63.79
CA SER A 10 17.91 9.94 63.76
C SER A 10 17.50 8.67 64.52
N ALA A 11 17.02 7.68 63.77
CA ALA A 11 17.21 6.24 63.95
C ALA A 11 16.88 5.57 62.58
N LYS A 12 17.83 5.37 61.66
CA LYS A 12 18.84 4.31 61.58
C LYS A 12 18.25 2.89 61.74
N HIS A 13 18.22 2.17 60.60
CA HIS A 13 18.18 0.71 60.37
C HIS A 13 16.79 0.04 60.43
N CYS A 14 16.36 -0.83 59.52
CA CYS A 14 17.08 -1.66 58.56
C CYS A 14 16.18 -2.05 57.35
N TRP A 15 16.74 -1.92 56.15
CA TRP A 15 16.70 -2.86 55.02
C TRP A 15 15.36 -3.17 54.32
N GLY A 16 15.35 -2.86 53.01
CA GLY A 16 14.97 -3.89 52.04
C GLY A 16 14.11 -3.45 50.87
N LYS A 17 14.77 -3.35 49.71
CA LYS A 17 14.19 -3.48 48.36
C LYS A 17 13.40 -2.29 47.80
N SER A 18 14.16 -1.25 47.47
CA SER A 18 14.01 -0.59 46.18
C SER A 18 14.23 -1.59 45.03
N GLU A 19 13.66 -1.29 43.85
CA GLU A 19 13.96 -1.86 42.51
C GLU A 19 13.02 -2.93 41.93
N GLY A 20 11.87 -3.22 42.54
CA GLY A 20 10.92 -4.21 41.98
C GLY A 20 9.65 -3.69 41.32
N MET A 21 9.22 -2.45 41.63
CA MET A 21 7.81 -2.06 41.47
C MET A 21 7.55 -1.03 40.35
N THR A 22 8.58 -0.39 39.82
CA THR A 22 8.46 0.58 38.71
C THR A 22 8.53 -0.06 37.32
N LEU A 23 9.03 -1.29 37.20
CA LEU A 23 9.09 -2.00 35.91
C LEU A 23 7.73 -2.56 35.47
N TYR A 24 6.84 -2.91 36.42
CA TYR A 24 5.51 -3.46 36.12
C TYR A 24 4.49 -2.44 35.61
N MET A 25 4.75 -1.13 35.74
CA MET A 25 3.94 -0.08 35.10
C MET A 25 4.49 0.33 33.74
N CYS A 26 5.81 0.17 33.51
CA CYS A 26 6.44 0.52 32.22
C CYS A 26 6.15 -0.54 31.15
N GLU A 27 6.27 -1.84 31.47
CA GLU A 27 5.91 -2.93 30.53
C GLU A 27 4.42 -2.95 30.19
N ARG A 28 3.56 -2.45 31.10
CA ARG A 28 2.11 -2.44 30.89
C ARG A 28 1.65 -1.29 29.97
N ILE A 29 2.46 -0.24 29.77
CA ILE A 29 2.15 0.89 28.87
C ILE A 29 2.56 0.58 27.42
N GLU A 30 3.60 -0.25 27.18
CA GLU A 30 3.99 -0.64 25.81
C GLU A 30 2.98 -1.60 25.15
N VAL A 31 2.31 -2.46 25.93
CA VAL A 31 1.30 -3.40 25.39
C VAL A 31 0.03 -2.68 24.90
N ILE A 32 -0.29 -1.49 25.43
CA ILE A 32 -1.48 -0.74 25.03
C ILE A 32 -1.30 -0.01 23.68
N LYS A 33 -0.07 0.04 23.12
CA LYS A 33 0.18 0.54 21.75
C LYS A 33 0.03 -0.54 20.68
N GLU A 34 -0.04 -1.81 21.04
CA GLU A 34 -0.18 -2.94 20.12
C GLU A 34 -1.62 -3.48 20.11
N MET A 35 -2.58 -2.62 19.80
CA MET A 35 -3.87 -3.09 19.28
C MET A 35 -3.80 -2.94 17.76
N PRO A 36 -3.75 -4.02 16.97
CA PRO A 36 -4.01 -3.87 15.55
C PRO A 36 -5.48 -3.48 15.41
N GLY A 37 -5.74 -2.17 15.37
CA GLY A 37 -6.90 -1.65 14.66
C GLY A 37 -6.91 -2.27 13.25
N GLY A 38 -8.10 -2.43 12.65
CA GLY A 38 -8.22 -3.06 11.34
C GLY A 38 -7.20 -2.49 10.34
N VAL A 39 -6.28 -3.33 9.86
CA VAL A 39 -5.23 -2.93 8.92
C VAL A 39 -5.87 -2.68 7.57
N THR A 40 -5.68 -1.49 7.02
CA THR A 40 -6.17 -1.12 5.69
C THR A 40 -5.02 -1.01 4.69
N VAL A 41 -5.35 -0.94 3.40
CA VAL A 41 -4.37 -0.72 2.32
C VAL A 41 -3.55 0.57 2.53
N LYS A 42 -4.05 1.54 3.32
CA LYS A 42 -3.36 2.80 3.59
C LYS A 42 -2.21 2.65 4.58
N ASP A 43 -2.23 1.61 5.40
CA ASP A 43 -1.31 1.41 6.52
C ASP A 43 -0.07 0.58 6.13
N VAL A 44 -0.04 0.06 4.90
CA VAL A 44 1.00 -0.84 4.39
C VAL A 44 1.91 -0.14 3.38
N ASN A 45 3.19 -0.51 3.36
CA ASN A 45 4.14 -0.03 2.36
C ASN A 45 3.62 -0.32 0.94
N GLN A 46 3.58 0.73 0.12
CA GLN A 46 3.07 0.65 -1.25
C GLN A 46 3.77 -0.39 -2.11
N GLN A 47 5.09 -0.50 -2.03
CA GLN A 47 5.86 -1.40 -2.91
C GLN A 47 5.61 -2.86 -2.55
N GLU A 48 5.65 -3.17 -1.26
CA GLU A 48 5.41 -4.53 -0.74
C GLU A 48 3.99 -4.99 -1.04
N PHE A 49 3.00 -4.11 -0.83
CA PHE A 49 1.60 -4.42 -1.13
C PHE A 49 1.38 -4.75 -2.61
N VAL A 50 1.95 -3.96 -3.54
CA VAL A 50 1.79 -4.19 -4.98
C VAL A 50 2.43 -5.51 -5.40
N ARG A 51 3.60 -5.86 -4.84
CA ARG A 51 4.28 -7.14 -5.10
C ARG A 51 3.46 -8.32 -4.58
N ALA A 52 2.96 -8.25 -3.35
CA ALA A 52 2.12 -9.28 -2.75
C ALA A 52 0.81 -9.49 -3.52
N LEU A 53 0.14 -8.39 -3.90
CA LEU A 53 -1.09 -8.45 -4.67
C LEU A 53 -0.85 -9.02 -6.09
N ALA A 54 0.26 -8.67 -6.74
CA ALA A 54 0.63 -9.25 -8.03
C ALA A 54 0.85 -10.77 -7.91
N ALA A 55 1.53 -11.22 -6.86
CA ALA A 55 1.72 -12.64 -6.59
C ALA A 55 0.40 -13.37 -6.32
N PHE A 56 -0.53 -12.74 -5.60
CA PHE A 56 -1.87 -13.27 -5.37
C PHE A 56 -2.67 -13.43 -6.68
N LEU A 57 -2.65 -12.40 -7.54
CA LEU A 57 -3.34 -12.45 -8.83
C LEU A 57 -2.76 -13.53 -9.73
N LYS A 58 -1.44 -13.73 -9.73
CA LYS A 58 -0.78 -14.81 -10.46
C LYS A 58 -1.22 -16.18 -9.96
N LYS A 59 -1.21 -16.40 -8.64
CA LYS A 59 -1.67 -17.66 -8.02
C LYS A 59 -3.14 -17.96 -8.32
N SER A 60 -3.96 -16.90 -8.43
CA SER A 60 -5.38 -17.06 -8.70
C SER A 60 -5.69 -17.57 -10.11
N GLY A 61 -4.83 -17.31 -11.10
CA GLY A 61 -4.98 -17.75 -12.49
C GLY A 61 -6.21 -17.22 -13.26
N LYS A 62 -7.10 -16.46 -12.60
CA LYS A 62 -8.38 -16.01 -13.17
C LYS A 62 -8.27 -14.75 -14.03
N LEU A 63 -7.12 -14.07 -13.97
CA LEU A 63 -6.92 -12.79 -14.64
C LEU A 63 -6.66 -13.02 -16.13
N LYS A 64 -7.54 -12.50 -16.99
CA LYS A 64 -7.40 -12.60 -18.45
C LYS A 64 -6.23 -11.74 -18.92
N VAL A 65 -5.12 -12.39 -19.24
CA VAL A 65 -3.93 -11.76 -19.82
C VAL A 65 -4.11 -11.66 -21.34
N PRO A 66 -3.95 -10.48 -21.96
CA PRO A 66 -3.99 -10.33 -23.40
C PRO A 66 -2.80 -10.98 -24.12
N ASP A 67 -3.01 -11.51 -25.32
CA ASP A 67 -1.99 -12.25 -26.08
C ASP A 67 -0.76 -11.41 -26.48
N TRP A 68 -0.91 -10.10 -26.60
CA TRP A 68 0.17 -9.19 -27.02
C TRP A 68 1.08 -8.73 -25.87
N VAL A 69 0.89 -9.23 -24.64
CA VAL A 69 1.59 -8.75 -23.43
C VAL A 69 3.11 -8.88 -23.54
N ASP A 70 3.63 -9.86 -24.27
CA ASP A 70 5.06 -10.11 -24.38
C ASP A 70 5.76 -9.25 -25.44
N ILE A 71 4.98 -8.64 -26.34
CA ILE A 71 5.51 -7.92 -27.51
C ILE A 71 5.53 -6.41 -27.27
N VAL A 72 4.64 -5.90 -26.41
CA VAL A 72 4.38 -4.46 -26.32
C VAL A 72 5.29 -3.71 -25.35
N LYS A 73 5.50 -2.43 -25.66
CA LYS A 73 5.93 -1.44 -24.68
C LYS A 73 4.75 -0.77 -23.97
N LEU A 74 4.97 -0.35 -22.72
CA LEU A 74 3.94 0.22 -21.85
C LEU A 74 3.47 1.63 -22.23
N ALA A 75 4.30 2.38 -22.96
CA ALA A 75 4.01 3.75 -23.36
C ALA A 75 4.87 4.19 -24.55
N LYS A 76 4.43 5.23 -25.25
CA LYS A 76 5.18 5.83 -26.39
C LYS A 76 6.55 6.36 -25.98
N HIS A 77 6.66 6.88 -24.75
CA HIS A 77 7.87 7.49 -24.21
C HIS A 77 8.89 6.50 -23.64
N LYS A 78 8.56 5.21 -23.62
CA LYS A 78 9.51 4.16 -23.24
C LYS A 78 10.20 3.66 -24.51
N GLU A 79 11.51 3.48 -24.41
CA GLU A 79 12.33 2.96 -25.52
C GLU A 79 12.27 1.43 -25.56
N LEU A 80 12.34 0.79 -24.39
CA LEU A 80 12.33 -0.66 -24.24
C LEU A 80 11.01 -1.19 -23.66
N ALA A 81 10.76 -2.48 -23.89
CA ALA A 81 9.70 -3.24 -23.24
C ALA A 81 10.04 -3.50 -21.75
N PRO A 82 9.05 -3.84 -20.91
CA PRO A 82 9.30 -4.23 -19.52
C PRO A 82 10.20 -5.46 -19.43
N CYS A 83 11.17 -5.44 -18.51
CA CYS A 83 12.04 -6.59 -18.26
C CYS A 83 11.31 -7.73 -17.52
N ASP A 84 10.36 -7.40 -16.64
CA ASP A 84 9.62 -8.39 -15.86
C ASP A 84 8.49 -9.00 -16.69
N GLU A 85 8.47 -10.32 -16.89
CA GLU A 85 7.37 -11.04 -17.55
C GLU A 85 6.02 -10.84 -16.82
N ASN A 86 6.06 -10.69 -15.49
CA ASN A 86 4.86 -10.52 -14.66
C ASN A 86 4.37 -9.06 -14.60
N TRP A 87 4.85 -8.19 -15.49
CA TRP A 87 4.53 -6.75 -15.46
C TRP A 87 3.02 -6.47 -15.52
N PHE A 88 2.24 -7.32 -16.21
CA PHE A 88 0.79 -7.13 -16.35
C PHE A 88 0.07 -7.24 -15.00
N TYR A 89 0.47 -8.22 -14.17
CA TYR A 89 -0.06 -8.40 -12.82
C TYR A 89 0.34 -7.26 -11.89
N ILE A 90 1.58 -6.79 -11.99
CA ILE A 90 2.06 -5.63 -11.22
C ILE A 90 1.27 -4.37 -11.60
N ARG A 91 1.01 -4.17 -12.89
CA ARG A 91 0.21 -3.03 -13.37
C ARG A 91 -1.25 -3.12 -12.93
N ALA A 92 -1.83 -4.32 -12.92
CA ALA A 92 -3.16 -4.55 -12.37
C ALA A 92 -3.22 -4.23 -10.87
N ALA A 93 -2.26 -4.73 -10.09
CA ALA A 93 -2.16 -4.45 -8.65
C ALA A 93 -2.02 -2.95 -8.34
N SER A 94 -1.14 -2.25 -9.07
CA SER A 94 -0.98 -0.80 -8.95
C SER A 94 -2.27 -0.04 -9.28
N THR A 95 -2.98 -0.47 -10.32
CA THR A 95 -4.25 0.13 -10.76
C THR A 95 -5.33 -0.03 -9.71
N ILE A 96 -5.48 -1.23 -9.13
CA ILE A 96 -6.46 -1.51 -8.08
C ILE A 96 -6.19 -0.65 -6.83
N ARG A 97 -4.93 -0.56 -6.39
CA ARG A 97 -4.56 0.29 -5.25
C ARG A 97 -4.91 1.75 -5.51
N HIS A 98 -4.66 2.24 -6.73
CA HIS A 98 -5.02 3.61 -7.08
C HIS A 98 -6.54 3.84 -7.03
N LEU A 99 -7.35 2.89 -7.50
CA LEU A 99 -8.81 2.92 -7.41
C LEU A 99 -9.33 2.92 -5.98
N TYR A 100 -8.65 2.22 -5.06
CA TYR A 100 -8.98 2.24 -3.64
C TYR A 100 -8.76 3.63 -3.02
N LEU A 101 -7.65 4.29 -3.38
CA LEU A 101 -7.31 5.61 -2.83
C LEU A 101 -8.12 6.74 -3.45
N ARG A 102 -8.36 6.67 -4.76
CA ARG A 102 -9.16 7.65 -5.50
C ARG A 102 -10.29 6.90 -6.19
N GLY A 103 -11.52 7.11 -5.72
CA GLY A 103 -12.72 6.63 -6.40
C GLY A 103 -12.94 7.36 -7.73
N GLY A 104 -13.70 6.74 -8.65
CA GLY A 104 -14.15 7.39 -9.88
C GLY A 104 -13.06 7.59 -10.94
N VAL A 105 -12.16 6.60 -11.12
CA VAL A 105 -11.00 6.76 -12.02
C VAL A 105 -11.30 6.20 -13.42
N GLY A 106 -11.13 7.03 -14.44
CA GLY A 106 -11.23 6.65 -15.85
C GLY A 106 -9.88 6.33 -16.52
N VAL A 107 -9.93 5.84 -17.76
CA VAL A 107 -8.73 5.51 -18.55
C VAL A 107 -7.83 6.73 -18.76
N CYS A 108 -8.41 7.92 -18.99
CA CYS A 108 -7.66 9.16 -19.22
C CYS A 108 -6.86 9.64 -17.99
N SER A 109 -7.33 9.34 -16.77
CA SER A 109 -6.57 9.63 -15.55
C SER A 109 -5.40 8.64 -15.42
N MET A 110 -5.66 7.35 -15.68
CA MET A 110 -4.66 6.29 -15.60
C MET A 110 -3.46 6.52 -16.53
N ILE A 111 -3.71 6.97 -17.77
CA ILE A 111 -2.62 7.27 -18.71
C ILE A 111 -1.79 8.49 -18.32
N LYS A 112 -2.33 9.42 -17.51
CA LYS A 112 -1.58 10.56 -17.00
C LYS A 112 -0.69 10.14 -15.84
N ILE A 113 -1.20 9.30 -14.94
CA ILE A 113 -0.45 8.73 -13.81
C ILE A 113 0.73 7.90 -14.29
N TYR A 114 0.50 7.03 -15.29
CA TYR A 114 1.56 6.25 -15.94
C TYR A 114 2.26 6.99 -17.08
N GLY A 115 2.03 8.29 -17.21
CA GLY A 115 2.74 9.16 -18.14
C GLY A 115 4.17 9.39 -17.69
N GLY A 116 4.97 9.98 -18.56
CA GLY A 116 6.37 10.23 -18.26
C GLY A 116 7.01 11.21 -19.22
N ARG A 117 8.27 11.54 -18.94
CA ARG A 117 9.10 12.39 -19.79
C ARG A 117 9.53 11.58 -21.03
N LYS A 118 9.25 12.11 -22.23
CA LYS A 118 9.70 11.55 -23.50
C LYS A 118 10.99 12.24 -23.94
N ARG A 119 12.01 11.44 -24.28
CA ARG A 119 13.21 11.93 -24.96
C ARG A 119 12.91 12.07 -26.46
N ASN A 120 13.10 13.26 -27.02
CA ASN A 120 12.88 13.53 -28.44
C ASN A 120 14.21 13.62 -29.22
N GLY A 121 15.23 12.89 -28.77
CA GLY A 121 16.58 12.97 -29.33
C GLY A 121 17.21 14.32 -29.02
N VAL A 122 17.37 15.14 -30.07
CA VAL A 122 17.99 16.47 -30.03
C VAL A 122 17.02 17.56 -29.56
N CYS A 123 15.72 17.39 -29.82
CA CYS A 123 14.70 18.35 -29.39
C CYS A 123 14.43 18.27 -27.87
N PRO A 124 13.95 19.36 -27.25
CA PRO A 124 13.57 19.35 -25.84
C PRO A 124 12.61 18.23 -25.46
N SER A 125 12.76 17.76 -24.22
CA SER A 125 11.91 16.71 -23.67
C SER A 125 10.54 17.26 -23.27
N HIS A 126 9.49 16.54 -23.64
CA HIS A 126 8.11 16.87 -23.25
C HIS A 126 7.43 15.71 -22.53
N PHE A 127 6.39 16.01 -21.77
CA PHE A 127 5.54 15.00 -21.16
C PHE A 127 4.73 14.24 -22.22
N SER A 128 4.65 12.92 -22.07
CA SER A 128 3.83 12.07 -22.92
C SER A 128 3.07 11.06 -22.09
N VAL A 129 1.78 10.92 -22.40
CA VAL A 129 0.88 10.00 -21.70
C VAL A 129 1.24 8.53 -21.93
N GLY A 130 0.81 7.69 -20.99
CA GLY A 130 0.90 6.24 -21.09
C GLY A 130 0.00 5.64 -22.18
N SER A 131 0.18 4.35 -22.46
CA SER A 131 -0.66 3.65 -23.44
C SER A 131 -2.11 3.52 -22.96
N LYS A 132 -3.04 4.05 -23.77
CA LYS A 132 -4.49 3.92 -23.53
C LYS A 132 -4.96 2.47 -23.60
N ASN A 133 -4.40 1.67 -24.51
CA ASN A 133 -4.81 0.28 -24.71
C ASN A 133 -4.49 -0.57 -23.46
N VAL A 134 -3.27 -0.45 -22.95
CA VAL A 134 -2.82 -1.19 -21.75
C VAL A 134 -3.70 -0.84 -20.55
N ALA A 135 -3.89 0.44 -20.26
CA ALA A 135 -4.72 0.88 -19.14
C ALA A 135 -6.19 0.39 -19.26
N ARG A 136 -6.76 0.44 -20.47
CA ARG A 136 -8.12 -0.05 -20.71
C ARG A 136 -8.24 -1.56 -20.48
N LYS A 137 -7.29 -2.33 -20.99
CA LYS A 137 -7.31 -3.80 -20.94
C LYS A 137 -7.09 -4.32 -19.53
N VAL A 138 -6.25 -3.67 -18.73
CA VAL A 138 -6.11 -3.95 -17.30
C VAL A 138 -7.43 -3.73 -16.57
N LEU A 139 -8.10 -2.60 -16.80
CA LEU A 139 -9.38 -2.32 -16.16
C LEU A 139 -10.49 -3.29 -16.59
N GLN A 140 -10.53 -3.70 -17.86
CA GLN A 140 -11.45 -4.74 -18.36
C GLN A 140 -11.15 -6.12 -17.75
N ALA A 141 -9.88 -6.48 -17.57
CA ALA A 141 -9.50 -7.73 -16.93
C ALA A 141 -9.96 -7.77 -15.46
N LEU A 142 -9.85 -6.63 -14.75
CA LEU A 142 -10.33 -6.47 -13.37
C LEU A 142 -11.86 -6.46 -13.25
N GLU A 143 -12.56 -5.92 -14.25
CA GLU A 143 -14.02 -6.05 -14.38
C GLU A 143 -14.43 -7.53 -14.54
N GLY A 144 -13.68 -8.30 -15.34
CA GLY A 144 -13.89 -9.74 -15.50
C GLY A 144 -13.74 -10.53 -14.20
N LEU A 145 -12.91 -10.05 -13.28
CA LEU A 145 -12.72 -10.60 -11.94
C LEU A 145 -13.75 -10.11 -10.91
N LYS A 146 -14.67 -9.22 -11.30
CA LYS A 146 -15.67 -8.58 -10.42
C LYS A 146 -15.06 -7.81 -9.22
N MET A 147 -13.77 -7.46 -9.29
CA MET A 147 -13.13 -6.61 -8.28
C MET A 147 -13.45 -5.13 -8.51
N VAL A 148 -13.68 -4.76 -9.77
CA VAL A 148 -13.96 -3.38 -10.20
C VAL A 148 -15.28 -3.36 -10.94
N GLU A 149 -16.09 -2.34 -10.70
CA GLU A 149 -17.35 -2.08 -11.39
C GLU A 149 -17.33 -0.71 -12.08
N LYS A 150 -18.27 -0.53 -13.01
CA LYS A 150 -18.51 0.77 -13.64
C LYS A 150 -19.41 1.58 -12.74
N ASP A 151 -19.00 2.80 -12.44
CA ASP A 151 -19.80 3.72 -11.63
C ASP A 151 -20.87 4.39 -12.53
N PRO A 152 -22.14 4.51 -12.11
CA PRO A 152 -23.16 5.27 -12.85
C PRO A 152 -22.76 6.73 -13.09
N ASN A 153 -21.98 7.33 -12.18
CA ASN A 153 -21.49 8.71 -12.32
C ASN A 153 -20.25 8.83 -13.22
N GLY A 154 -19.85 7.72 -13.86
CA GLY A 154 -18.73 7.66 -14.77
C GLY A 154 -17.43 7.15 -14.13
N GLY A 155 -16.57 6.60 -14.97
CA GLY A 155 -15.32 5.97 -14.53
C GLY A 155 -15.55 4.58 -13.93
N ARG A 156 -14.66 4.20 -13.02
CA ARG A 156 -14.64 2.89 -12.38
C ARG A 156 -14.45 3.02 -10.90
N ARG A 157 -15.11 2.13 -10.16
CA ARG A 157 -15.07 2.05 -8.72
C ARG A 157 -14.75 0.63 -8.29
N LEU A 158 -14.14 0.50 -7.12
CA LEU A 158 -13.90 -0.79 -6.50
C LEU A 158 -15.20 -1.35 -5.91
N THR A 159 -15.46 -2.64 -6.12
CA THR A 159 -16.63 -3.30 -5.51
C THR A 159 -16.42 -3.50 -4.01
N PRO A 160 -17.49 -3.63 -3.20
CA PRO A 160 -17.35 -3.95 -1.78
C PRO A 160 -16.57 -5.25 -1.54
N GLN A 161 -16.69 -6.22 -2.45
CA GLN A 161 -15.89 -7.44 -2.44
C GLN A 161 -14.40 -7.14 -2.68
N GLY A 162 -14.09 -6.34 -3.70
CA GLY A 162 -12.73 -5.92 -4.01
C GLY A 162 -12.06 -5.22 -2.83
N THR A 163 -12.77 -4.32 -2.14
CA THR A 163 -12.26 -3.65 -0.92
C THR A 163 -11.87 -4.65 0.16
N ARG A 164 -12.78 -5.59 0.49
CA ARG A 164 -12.53 -6.63 1.50
C ARG A 164 -11.33 -7.51 1.16
N ASP A 165 -11.19 -7.89 -0.11
CA ASP A 165 -10.08 -8.73 -0.55
C ASP A 165 -8.74 -7.98 -0.46
N LEU A 166 -8.71 -6.69 -0.76
CA LEU A 166 -7.51 -5.86 -0.61
C LEU A 166 -7.12 -5.67 0.86
N ASP A 167 -8.07 -5.39 1.75
CA ASP A 167 -7.80 -5.21 3.17
C ASP A 167 -7.32 -6.54 3.82
N ARG A 168 -7.86 -7.69 3.37
CA ARG A 168 -7.34 -9.00 3.79
C ARG A 168 -5.87 -9.21 3.40
N ILE A 169 -5.52 -8.84 2.17
CA ILE A 169 -4.13 -8.94 1.68
C ILE A 169 -3.24 -7.94 2.42
N ALA A 170 -3.74 -6.74 2.71
CA ALA A 170 -3.01 -5.74 3.50
C ALA A 170 -2.65 -6.29 4.89
N GLY A 171 -3.61 -6.95 5.57
CA GLY A 171 -3.35 -7.62 6.85
C GLY A 171 -2.28 -8.72 6.75
N GLN A 172 -2.27 -9.51 5.67
CA GLN A 172 -1.24 -10.53 5.43
C GLN A 172 0.15 -9.91 5.22
N VAL A 173 0.24 -8.80 4.49
CA VAL A 173 1.52 -8.11 4.24
C VAL A 173 2.04 -7.46 5.53
N ALA A 174 1.17 -6.80 6.32
CA ALA A 174 1.56 -6.23 7.60
C ALA A 174 2.04 -7.31 8.60
N ALA A 175 1.43 -8.49 8.58
CA ALA A 175 1.89 -9.62 9.38
C ALA A 175 3.23 -10.19 8.89
N ALA A 176 3.50 -10.12 7.58
CA ALA A 176 4.77 -10.55 7.00
C ALA A 176 5.91 -9.57 7.30
N SER A 177 5.66 -8.26 7.25
CA SER A 177 6.66 -7.24 7.54
C SER A 177 7.13 -7.26 9.00
N LYS A 178 6.26 -7.64 9.96
CA LYS A 178 6.61 -7.79 11.38
C LYS A 178 7.54 -8.98 11.68
N LYS A 179 7.67 -9.95 10.77
CA LYS A 179 8.47 -11.18 10.98
C LYS A 179 9.92 -11.03 10.53
N SER A 180 10.28 -9.90 9.93
CA SER A 180 11.57 -9.67 9.30
C SER A 180 12.46 -8.73 10.08
#